data_AF-A0A9D8XJ36-F1
#
_entry.id   AF-A0A9D8XJ36-F1
#
_cell.length_a   1.000
_cell.length_b   1.000
_cell.length_c   1.000
_cell.angle_alpha   90.00
_cell.angle_beta   90.00
_cell.angle_gamma   90.00
#
_symmetry.space_group_name_H-M   'P 1'
#
loop_
_entity.id
_entity.type
_entity.pdbx_description
1 polymer ?
#
loop_
_entity_poly.entity_id
_entity_poly.type
_entity_poly.pdbx_seq_one_letter_code
_entity_poly.pdbx_strand_id
1 'polypeptide(L)' 'MATGGSGDVLTGILLSLLAQRYSCSDAALLGVYIHGLSGDIALKHESEESLVASDLYRYLGEAFKTLK' A
#
# COMPACT_ATOMS: atom_id res chain seq x y z
N MET A 1 -0.72 -1.01 -11.56
CA MET A 1 -0.94 -2.10 -10.57
C MET A 1 -2.01 -3.07 -11.09
N ALA A 2 -1.63 -4.32 -11.38
CA ALA A 2 -2.56 -5.41 -11.72
C ALA A 2 -1.88 -6.79 -11.56
N THR A 3 -1.12 -6.98 -10.48
CA THR A 3 -0.31 -8.19 -10.26
C THR A 3 -0.83 -9.02 -9.10
N GLY A 4 -0.66 -10.35 -9.20
CA GLY A 4 -1.06 -11.29 -8.16
C GLY A 4 -0.42 -10.94 -6.81
N GLY A 5 -1.21 -11.04 -5.74
CA GLY A 5 -0.76 -10.72 -4.37
C GLY A 5 -0.91 -9.24 -3.96
N SER A 6 -1.20 -8.32 -4.89
CA SER A 6 -1.44 -6.92 -4.53
C SER A 6 -2.63 -6.75 -3.55
N GLY A 7 -3.70 -7.52 -3.76
CA GLY A 7 -4.85 -7.56 -2.83
C GLY A 7 -4.52 -8.11 -1.44
N ASP A 8 -3.55 -9.03 -1.33
CA ASP A 8 -3.10 -9.55 -0.03
C ASP A 8 -2.34 -8.47 0.74
N VAL A 9 -1.51 -7.68 0.05
CA VAL A 9 -0.84 -6.51 0.63
C VAL A 9 -1.86 -5.49 1.11
N LEU A 10 -2.86 -5.14 0.28
CA LEU A 10 -3.94 -4.22 0.68
C LEU A 10 -4.69 -4.75 1.91
N THR A 11 -5.01 -6.04 1.94
CA THR A 11 -5.69 -6.67 3.08
C THR A 11 -4.86 -6.56 4.37
N GLY A 12 -3.55 -6.78 4.29
CA GLY A 12 -2.64 -6.59 5.42
C GLY A 12 -2.60 -5.15 5.93
N ILE A 13 -2.58 -4.17 5.01
CA ILE A 13 -2.64 -2.74 5.35
C ILE A 13 -3.95 -2.43 6.09
N LEU A 14 -5.09 -2.82 5.53
CA LEU A 14 -6.40 -2.57 6.13
C LEU A 14 -6.52 -3.21 7.52
N LEU A 15 -6.10 -4.47 7.66
CA LEU A 15 -6.14 -5.17 8.94
C LEU A 15 -5.26 -4.48 9.98
N SER A 16 -4.07 -3.99 9.58
CA SER A 16 -3.17 -3.26 10.47
C SER A 16 -3.77 -1.94 10.97
N LEU A 17 -4.52 -1.22 10.13
CA LEU A 17 -5.19 0.03 10.50
C LEU A 17 -6.38 -0.25 11.42
N LEU A 18 -7.18 -1.27 11.12
CA LEU A 18 -8.28 -1.71 12.00
C LEU A 18 -7.76 -2.16 13.37
N ALA A 19 -6.64 -2.88 13.42
CA ALA A 19 -5.98 -3.29 14.67
C ALA A 19 -5.52 -2.09 15.51
N GLN A 20 -5.20 -0.97 14.87
CA GLN A 20 -4.86 0.31 15.50
C GLN A 20 -6.10 1.14 15.89
N ARG A 21 -7.31 0.59 15.80
CA ARG A 21 -8.60 1.21 16.19
C ARG A 21 -9.09 2.32 15.24
N TYR A 22 -8.62 2.36 14.00
CA TYR A 22 -9.25 3.20 12.98
C TYR A 22 -10.67 2.72 12.67
N SER A 23 -11.57 3.63 12.29
CA SER A 23 -12.89 3.25 11.79
C SER A 23 -12.76 2.47 10.47
N CYS A 24 -13.75 1.65 10.11
CA CYS A 24 -13.73 0.94 8.83
C CYS A 24 -13.60 1.89 7.63
N SER A 25 -14.26 3.05 7.69
CA SER A 25 -14.17 4.10 6.68
C SER A 25 -12.77 4.70 6.59
N ASP A 26 -12.15 5.05 7.73
CA ASP A 26 -10.83 5.66 7.74
C ASP A 26 -9.76 4.65 7.31
N ALA A 27 -9.86 3.41 7.77
CA ALA A 27 -8.97 2.33 7.38
C ALA A 27 -9.06 2.08 5.86
N ALA A 28 -10.27 2.06 5.29
CA ALA A 28 -10.46 1.90 3.84
C ALA A 28 -9.86 3.06 3.06
N LEU A 29 -10.17 4.30 3.43
CA LEU A 29 -9.68 5.50 2.75
C LEU A 29 -8.15 5.58 2.81
N LEU A 30 -7.58 5.51 4.02
CA LEU A 30 -6.15 5.62 4.23
C LEU A 30 -5.40 4.41 3.64
N GLY A 31 -5.93 3.21 3.81
CA GLY A 31 -5.30 1.97 3.36
C GLY A 31 -5.21 1.89 1.84
N VAL A 32 -6.30 2.21 1.12
CA VAL A 32 -6.28 2.25 -0.36
C VAL A 32 -5.35 3.34 -0.87
N TYR A 33 -5.37 4.53 -0.24
CA TYR A 33 -4.48 5.62 -0.61
C TYR A 33 -3.00 5.24 -0.45
N ILE A 34 -2.62 4.73 0.73
CA ILE A 34 -1.24 4.30 1.00
C ILE A 34 -0.82 3.15 0.09
N HIS A 35 -1.73 2.21 -0.21
CA HIS A 35 -1.44 1.10 -1.11
C HIS A 35 -1.10 1.59 -2.54
N GLY A 36 -1.89 2.52 -3.08
CA GLY A 36 -1.61 3.15 -4.36
C GLY A 36 -0.32 3.97 -4.36
N LEU A 37 -0.14 4.82 -3.33
CA LEU A 37 1.05 5.64 -3.18
C LEU A 37 2.34 4.81 -3.08
N SER A 38 2.28 3.64 -2.44
CA SER A 38 3.41 2.71 -2.39
C SER A 38 3.78 2.20 -3.78
N GLY A 39 2.79 1.96 -4.65
CA GLY A 39 3.00 1.65 -6.06
C GLY A 39 3.64 2.80 -6.83
N ASP A 40 3.14 4.03 -6.65
CA ASP A 40 3.69 5.22 -7.31
C ASP A 40 5.15 5.48 -6.91
N ILE A 41 5.50 5.22 -5.63
CA ILE A 41 6.88 5.32 -5.15
C ILE A 41 7.74 4.20 -5.76
N ALA A 42 7.22 2.97 -5.83
CA ALA A 42 7.94 1.85 -6.43
C ALA A 42 8.33 2.11 -7.89
N LEU A 43 7.45 2.76 -8.66
CA LEU A 43 7.69 3.12 -10.07
C LEU A 43 8.81 4.15 -10.28
N LYS A 44 9.38 4.71 -9.21
CA LYS A 44 10.62 5.51 -9.30
C LYS A 44 11.87 4.65 -9.46
N HIS A 45 11.77 3.36 -9.15
CA HIS A 45 12.88 2.41 -9.13
C HIS A 45 12.62 1.18 -10.01
N GLU A 46 11.36 0.83 -10.22
CA GLU A 46 10.90 -0.31 -11.01
C GLU A 46 10.13 0.15 -12.26
N SER A 47 9.86 -0.75 -13.21
CA SER A 47 8.97 -0.46 -14.35
C SER A 47 7.52 -0.86 -14.05
N GLU A 48 6.57 -0.32 -14.82
CA GLU A 48 5.16 -0.70 -14.66
C GLU A 48 4.93 -2.19 -14.94
N GLU A 49 5.65 -2.76 -15.91
CA GLU A 49 5.56 -4.16 -16.30
C GLU A 49 6.21 -5.10 -15.28
N SER A 50 7.21 -4.64 -14.53
CA SER A 50 7.90 -5.44 -13.50
C SER A 50 7.28 -5.32 -12.11
N LEU A 51 6.35 -4.37 -11.90
CA LEU A 51 5.79 -4.06 -10.59
C LEU A 51 5.01 -5.23 -10.00
N VAL A 52 5.54 -5.82 -8.92
CA VAL A 52 4.93 -6.95 -8.21
C VAL A 52 4.53 -6.59 -6.78
N ALA A 53 3.74 -7.46 -6.13
CA ALA A 53 3.25 -7.25 -4.77
C ALA A 53 4.38 -7.00 -3.74
N SER A 54 5.57 -7.57 -3.96
CA SER A 54 6.69 -7.36 -3.04
C SER A 54 7.23 -5.94 -3.05
N ASP A 55 7.10 -5.25 -4.17
CA ASP A 55 7.53 -3.85 -4.27
C ASP A 55 6.60 -2.97 -3.45
N LEU A 56 5.30 -3.27 -3.43
CA LEU A 56 4.30 -2.52 -2.66
C LEU A 56 4.61 -2.52 -1.15
N TYR A 57 4.88 -3.67 -0.54
CA TYR A 57 5.20 -3.68 0.90
C TYR A 57 6.62 -3.17 1.20
N ARG A 58 7.55 -3.25 0.24
CA ARG A 58 8.91 -2.68 0.37
C ARG A 58 8.87 -1.16 0.47
N TYR A 59 8.02 -0.50 -0.32
CA TYR A 59 7.87 0.96 -0.34
C TYR A 59 6.80 1.51 0.61
N LEU A 60 6.07 0.64 1.33
CA LEU A 60 5.03 1.03 2.29
C LEU A 60 5.54 2.01 3.36
N GLY A 61 6.74 1.78 3.88
CA GLY A 61 7.35 2.64 4.89
C GLY A 61 7.63 4.06 4.38
N GLU A 62 7.93 4.22 3.09
CA GLU A 62 8.08 5.54 2.47
C GLU A 62 6.74 6.24 2.28
N ALA A 63 5.72 5.52 1.82
CA ALA A 63 4.36 6.06 1.71
C ALA A 63 3.83 6.60 3.05
N PHE A 64 4.07 5.90 4.17
CA PHE A 64 3.69 6.42 5.50
C PHE A 64 4.48 7.67 5.91
N LYS A 65 5.74 7.80 5.50
CA LYS A 65 6.57 8.98 5.84
C LYS A 65 6.08 10.26 5.17
N THR A 66 5.39 10.17 4.03
CA THR A 66 4.84 11.36 3.34
C THR A 66 3.59 11.93 4.02
N LEU A 67 3.02 11.23 5.01
CA LEU A 67 1.84 11.67 5.77
C LEU A 67 2.20 12.48 7.03
N LYS A 68 3.50 12.68 7.29
CA LYS A 68 4.01 13.42 8.44
C LYS A 68 4.45 14.82 8.07
#